data_AF-A0A7S0FNS2-F1
#
_entry.id   AF-A0A7S0FNS2-F1
#
_cell.length_a   1.000
_cell.length_b   1.000
_cell.length_c   1.000
_cell.angle_alpha   90.00
_cell.angle_beta   90.00
_cell.angle_gamma   90.00
#
_symmetry.space_group_name_H-M   'P 1'
#
loop_
_entity.id
_entity.type
_entity.pdbx_description
1 polymer ?
#
loop_
_entity_poly.entity_id
_entity_poly.type
_entity_poly.pdbx_seq_one_letter_code
_entity_poly.pdbx_strand_id
1 'polypeptide(L)'
;NIDGEAGSKAVCRAALQVAMEMFELIHKSKKMRPSYHTYLLFFTVCHKVSTGREHEQLVEMAFKLCIANGLLDPRTFRNLNSNLPRPLLRRLFGRGGRISFKQLPKEWSERITN
;
A
#
# COMPACT_ATOMS: atom_id res chain seq x y z
N ASN A 1 26.03 -21.75 2.92
CA ASN A 1 24.75 -21.34 3.54
C ASN A 1 23.85 -20.62 2.54
N ILE A 2 23.71 -21.19 1.33
CA ILE A 2 23.06 -20.56 0.16
C ILE A 2 21.55 -20.93 0.14
N ASP A 3 21.18 -22.04 0.78
CA ASP A 3 19.82 -22.56 0.84
C ASP A 3 18.86 -21.70 1.67
N GLY A 4 19.37 -21.00 2.70
CA GLY A 4 18.56 -20.13 3.56
C GLY A 4 18.04 -18.88 2.86
N GLU A 5 18.80 -18.32 1.92
CA GLU A 5 18.42 -17.10 1.20
C GLU A 5 17.43 -17.40 0.06
N ALA A 6 17.59 -18.53 -0.62
CA ALA A 6 16.66 -19.01 -1.63
C ALA A 6 15.30 -19.40 -1.02
N GLY A 7 15.31 -20.10 0.12
CA GLY A 7 14.10 -20.43 0.88
C GLY A 7 13.36 -19.18 1.37
N SER A 8 14.09 -18.18 1.87
CA SER A 8 13.50 -16.90 2.29
C SER A 8 12.83 -16.15 1.13
N LYS A 9 13.47 -16.10 -0.05
CA LYS A 9 12.89 -15.45 -1.25
C LYS A 9 11.61 -16.13 -1.73
N ALA A 10 11.55 -17.47 -1.73
CA ALA A 10 10.36 -18.23 -2.10
C ALA A 10 9.18 -17.95 -1.15
N VAL A 11 9.44 -17.91 0.16
CA VAL A 11 8.43 -17.57 1.18
C VAL A 11 7.92 -16.14 0.99
N CYS A 12 8.81 -15.17 0.77
CA CYS A 12 8.42 -13.79 0.49
C CYS A 12 7.55 -13.68 -0.77
N ARG A 13 7.87 -14.44 -1.83
CA ARG A 13 7.08 -14.45 -3.06
C ARG A 13 5.67 -15.02 -2.84
N ALA A 14 5.57 -16.13 -2.13
CA ALA A 14 4.27 -16.74 -1.80
C ALA A 14 3.42 -15.79 -0.94
N ALA A 15 4.03 -15.15 0.06
CA ALA A 15 3.34 -14.16 0.91
C ALA A 15 2.82 -12.97 0.11
N LEU A 16 3.61 -12.47 -0.87
CA LEU A 16 3.18 -11.39 -1.76
C LEU A 16 1.98 -11.82 -2.61
N GLN A 17 2.04 -13.02 -3.19
CA GLN A 17 0.98 -13.55 -4.03
C GLN A 17 -0.34 -13.68 -3.27
N VAL A 18 -0.31 -14.27 -2.06
CA VAL A 18 -1.50 -14.38 -1.21
C VAL A 18 -2.06 -12.99 -0.85
N ALA A 19 -1.19 -12.03 -0.54
CA ALA A 19 -1.64 -10.67 -0.25
C ALA A 19 -2.31 -10.00 -1.46
N MET A 20 -1.80 -10.21 -2.67
CA MET A 20 -2.39 -9.72 -3.92
C MET A 20 -3.76 -10.35 -4.18
N GLU A 21 -3.87 -11.68 -4.07
CA GLU A 21 -5.12 -12.42 -4.27
C GLU A 21 -6.19 -11.98 -3.26
N MET A 22 -5.83 -11.83 -1.99
CA MET A 22 -6.75 -11.35 -0.94
C MET A 22 -7.18 -9.91 -1.18
N PHE A 23 -6.25 -9.04 -1.59
CA PHE A 23 -6.54 -7.64 -1.88
C PHE A 23 -7.50 -7.52 -3.08
N GLU A 24 -7.28 -8.31 -4.13
CA GLU A 24 -8.15 -8.38 -5.29
C GLU A 24 -9.54 -8.93 -4.93
N LEU A 25 -9.62 -10.02 -4.15
CA LEU A 25 -10.87 -10.61 -3.70
C LEU A 25 -11.72 -9.61 -2.92
N ILE A 26 -11.11 -8.82 -2.03
CA ILE A 26 -11.82 -7.79 -1.25
C ILE A 26 -12.39 -6.71 -2.18
N HIS A 27 -11.65 -6.29 -3.21
CA HIS A 27 -12.11 -5.25 -4.15
C HIS A 27 -13.18 -5.74 -5.13
N LYS A 28 -13.18 -7.03 -5.47
CA LYS A 28 -14.20 -7.65 -6.34
C LYS A 28 -15.43 -8.14 -5.58
N SER A 29 -15.36 -8.24 -4.26
CA SER A 29 -16.44 -8.78 -3.44
C SER A 29 -17.63 -7.82 -3.33
N LYS A 30 -18.85 -8.35 -3.46
CA LYS A 30 -20.08 -7.63 -3.09
C LYS A 30 -20.37 -7.67 -1.59
N LYS A 31 -19.74 -8.61 -0.86
CA LYS A 31 -19.98 -8.86 0.57
C LYS A 31 -18.94 -8.22 1.48
N MET A 32 -17.73 -8.01 0.97
CA MET A 32 -16.62 -7.37 1.69
C MET A 32 -16.31 -6.05 1.03
N ARG A 33 -15.99 -5.03 1.84
CA ARG A 33 -15.48 -3.75 1.34
C ARG A 33 -14.09 -3.52 1.93
N PRO A 34 -13.15 -2.92 1.18
CA PRO A 34 -11.87 -2.55 1.74
C PRO A 34 -12.06 -1.57 2.89
N SER A 35 -11.19 -1.68 3.88
CA SER A 35 -11.07 -0.74 5.00
C SER A 35 -9.67 -0.14 5.02
N TYR A 36 -9.44 0.87 5.86
CA TYR A 36 -8.08 1.41 6.06
C TYR A 36 -7.09 0.31 6.51
N HIS A 37 -7.53 -0.69 7.30
CA HIS A 37 -6.69 -1.82 7.68
C HIS A 37 -6.28 -2.69 6.48
N THR A 38 -7.14 -2.83 5.48
CA THR A 38 -6.84 -3.57 4.24
C THR A 38 -5.64 -2.95 3.53
N TYR A 39 -5.64 -1.63 3.38
CA TYR A 39 -4.53 -0.92 2.73
C TYR A 39 -3.26 -0.91 3.58
N LEU A 40 -3.37 -0.60 4.88
CA LEU A 40 -2.23 -0.61 5.79
C LEU A 40 -1.51 -1.97 5.78
N LEU A 41 -2.27 -3.07 5.82
CA LEU A 41 -1.71 -4.41 5.75
C LEU A 41 -1.03 -4.65 4.40
N PHE A 42 -1.69 -4.30 3.30
CA PHE A 42 -1.15 -4.50 1.95
C PHE A 42 0.15 -3.73 1.71
N PHE A 43 0.22 -2.46 2.12
CA PHE A 43 1.46 -1.67 2.05
C PHE A 43 2.56 -2.28 2.92
N THR A 44 2.23 -2.69 4.15
CA THR A 44 3.19 -3.34 5.05
C THR A 44 3.77 -4.60 4.43
N VAL A 45 2.96 -5.42 3.76
CA VAL A 45 3.44 -6.59 3.03
C VAL A 45 4.36 -6.15 1.88
N CYS A 46 3.92 -5.22 1.02
CA CYS A 46 4.74 -4.72 -0.08
C CYS A 46 6.13 -4.23 0.41
N HIS A 47 6.20 -3.49 1.51
CA HIS A 47 7.47 -3.02 2.06
C HIS A 47 8.40 -4.14 2.55
N LYS A 48 7.83 -5.26 3.02
CA LYS A 48 8.61 -6.38 3.55
C LYS A 48 9.07 -7.35 2.48
N VAL A 49 8.24 -7.57 1.45
CA VAL A 49 8.44 -8.71 0.55
C VAL A 49 8.61 -8.35 -0.94
N SER A 50 8.34 -7.11 -1.34
CA SER A 50 8.60 -6.66 -2.72
C SER A 50 9.71 -5.61 -2.77
N THR A 51 10.42 -5.54 -3.90
CA THR A 51 11.50 -4.57 -4.11
C THR A 51 11.49 -4.04 -5.56
N GLY A 52 12.25 -2.98 -5.81
CA GLY A 52 12.44 -2.42 -7.15
C GLY A 52 11.12 -2.02 -7.82
N ARG A 53 11.02 -2.24 -9.13
CA ARG A 53 9.87 -1.79 -9.94
C ARG A 53 8.54 -2.41 -9.53
N GLU A 54 8.54 -3.68 -9.13
CA GLU A 54 7.32 -4.37 -8.66
C GLU A 54 6.77 -3.69 -7.40
N HIS A 55 7.67 -3.36 -6.46
CA HIS A 55 7.29 -2.62 -5.25
C HIS A 55 6.62 -1.29 -5.58
N GLU A 56 7.26 -0.49 -6.46
CA GLU A 56 6.73 0.82 -6.83
C GLU A 56 5.34 0.70 -7.48
N GLN A 57 5.14 -0.25 -8.39
CA GLN A 57 3.86 -0.46 -9.06
C GLN A 57 2.74 -0.88 -8.11
N LEU A 58 3.03 -1.82 -7.21
CA LEU A 58 2.04 -2.30 -6.23
C LEU A 58 1.62 -1.19 -5.26
N VAL A 59 2.59 -0.42 -4.77
CA VAL A 59 2.33 0.71 -3.88
C VAL A 59 1.53 1.80 -4.61
N GLU A 60 1.89 2.16 -5.84
CA GLU A 60 1.16 3.17 -6.61
C GLU A 60 -0.29 2.75 -6.89
N MET A 61 -0.49 1.49 -7.28
CA MET A 61 -1.83 0.93 -7.52
C MET A 61 -2.67 0.96 -6.24
N ALA A 62 -2.14 0.42 -5.13
CA ALA A 62 -2.85 0.36 -3.86
C ALA A 62 -3.11 1.76 -3.30
N PHE A 63 -2.21 2.72 -3.50
CA PHE A 63 -2.40 4.11 -3.12
C PHE A 63 -3.56 4.76 -3.89
N LYS A 64 -3.60 4.61 -5.21
CA LYS A 64 -4.71 5.12 -6.03
C LYS A 64 -6.06 4.57 -5.58
N LEU A 65 -6.13 3.27 -5.29
CA LEU A 65 -7.36 2.65 -4.76
C LEU A 65 -7.71 3.14 -3.35
N CYS A 66 -6.70 3.31 -2.49
CA CYS A 66 -6.88 3.80 -1.12
C CYS A 66 -7.51 5.20 -1.11
N ILE A 67 -6.97 6.13 -1.91
CA ILE A 67 -7.50 7.50 -1.99
C ILE A 67 -8.84 7.55 -2.73
N ALA A 68 -9.05 6.72 -3.75
CA ALA A 68 -10.33 6.67 -4.46
C ALA A 68 -11.48 6.19 -3.57
N ASN A 69 -11.18 5.32 -2.60
CA ASN A 69 -12.15 4.87 -1.60
C ASN A 69 -12.26 5.79 -0.38
N GLY A 70 -11.45 6.85 -0.30
CA GLY A 70 -11.40 7.76 0.86
C GLY A 70 -10.94 7.05 2.14
N LEU A 71 -9.95 6.16 2.04
CA LEU A 71 -9.50 5.29 3.13
C LEU A 71 -8.04 5.52 3.55
N LEU A 72 -7.42 6.62 3.13
CA LEU A 72 -6.08 7.01 3.58
C LEU A 72 -6.15 7.57 5.00
N ASP A 73 -5.92 6.72 5.98
CA ASP A 73 -5.88 7.11 7.40
C ASP A 73 -4.48 7.56 7.85
N PRO A 74 -4.34 8.22 9.02
CA PRO A 74 -3.04 8.66 9.54
C PRO A 74 -2.01 7.54 9.69
N ARG A 75 -2.42 6.30 9.98
CA ARG A 75 -1.50 5.16 10.12
C ARG A 75 -0.99 4.71 8.77
N THR A 76 -1.87 4.58 7.77
CA THR A 76 -1.51 4.27 6.39
C THR A 76 -0.59 5.34 5.81
N PHE A 77 -0.91 6.62 6.02
CA PHE A 77 -0.04 7.73 5.63
C PHE A 77 1.35 7.63 6.26
N ARG A 78 1.42 7.40 7.58
CA ARG A 78 2.70 7.25 8.28
C ARG A 78 3.51 6.07 7.75
N ASN A 79 2.84 4.94 7.49
CA ASN A 79 3.47 3.75 6.92
C ASN A 79 4.13 4.07 5.57
N LEU A 80 3.40 4.72 4.65
CA LEU A 80 3.95 5.15 3.36
C LEU A 80 5.13 6.12 3.54
N ASN A 81 4.95 7.15 4.37
CA ASN A 81 5.94 8.20 4.57
C ASN A 81 7.24 7.70 5.22
N SER A 82 7.18 6.64 6.03
CA SER A 82 8.35 6.05 6.68
C SER A 82 9.09 5.01 5.83
N ASN A 83 8.40 4.34 4.90
CA ASN A 83 8.98 3.19 4.18
C ASN A 83 9.28 3.48 2.70
N LEU A 84 8.81 4.60 2.15
CA LEU A 84 9.00 4.91 0.74
C LEU A 84 10.15 5.89 0.49
N PRO A 85 10.90 5.71 -0.62
CA PRO A 85 11.92 6.66 -1.02
C PRO A 85 11.26 7.98 -1.48
N ARG A 86 11.95 9.10 -1.28
CA ARG A 86 11.45 10.45 -1.62
C ARG A 86 10.91 10.59 -3.05
N PRO A 87 11.52 10.00 -4.09
CA PRO A 87 10.97 10.08 -5.44
C PRO A 87 9.57 9.47 -5.55
N LEU A 88 9.34 8.32 -4.91
CA LEU A 88 8.03 7.67 -4.89
C LEU A 88 7.02 8.47 -4.06
N LEU A 89 7.41 8.99 -2.90
CA LEU A 89 6.56 9.92 -2.12
C LEU A 89 6.14 11.14 -2.96
N ARG A 90 7.05 11.69 -3.75
CA ARG A 90 6.74 12.81 -4.66
C ARG A 90 5.73 12.41 -5.73
N ARG A 91 5.81 11.19 -6.28
CA ARG A 91 4.82 10.68 -7.24
C ARG A 91 3.45 10.46 -6.62
N LEU A 92 3.39 9.90 -5.41
CA LEU A 92 2.12 9.65 -4.72
C LEU A 92 1.44 10.93 -4.26
N PHE A 93 2.18 11.82 -3.60
CA PHE A 93 1.63 12.99 -2.92
C PHE A 93 1.78 14.30 -3.70
N GLY A 94 2.40 14.27 -4.88
CA GLY A 94 2.73 15.46 -5.67
C GLY A 94 3.76 16.39 -5.03
N ARG A 95 4.34 16.04 -3.87
CA ARG A 95 5.35 16.85 -3.16
C ARG A 95 6.46 15.97 -2.59
N GLY A 96 7.71 16.42 -2.72
CA GLY A 96 8.90 15.65 -2.32
C GLY A 96 9.47 15.97 -0.92
N GLY A 97 8.65 16.49 0.00
CA GLY A 97 9.07 16.98 1.32
C GLY A 97 8.24 16.39 2.48
N ARG A 98 8.48 16.87 3.71
CA ARG A 98 7.70 16.49 4.90
C ARG A 98 6.27 17.06 4.79
N ILE A 99 5.38 16.32 4.15
CA ILE A 99 3.95 16.62 4.14
C ILE A 99 3.36 16.14 5.46
N SER A 100 2.47 16.92 6.06
CA SER A 100 1.65 16.46 7.17
C SER A 100 0.33 15.89 6.65
N PHE A 101 -0.22 14.90 7.35
CA PHE A 101 -1.52 14.30 6.99
C PHE A 101 -2.64 15.36 6.84
N LYS A 102 -2.61 16.41 7.66
CA LYS A 102 -3.59 17.52 7.64
C LYS A 102 -3.57 18.36 6.36
N GLN A 103 -2.51 18.26 5.55
CA GLN A 103 -2.36 18.98 4.29
C GLN A 103 -2.82 18.17 3.08
N LEU A 104 -3.26 16.92 3.29
CA LEU A 104 -3.76 16.08 2.22
C LEU A 104 -5.18 16.50 1.82
N PRO A 105 -5.59 16.24 0.57
CA PRO A 105 -6.98 16.40 0.15
C PRO A 105 -7.90 15.59 1.07
N LYS A 106 -8.99 16.20 1.53
CA LYS A 106 -9.88 15.58 2.52
C LYS A 106 -10.53 14.31 1.97
N GLU A 107 -10.88 14.33 0.69
CA GLU A 107 -11.45 13.22 -0.06
C GLU A 107 -10.59 11.96 -0.06
N TRP A 108 -9.28 12.07 0.19
CA TRP A 108 -8.41 10.89 0.31
C TRP A 108 -8.65 10.12 1.61
N SER A 109 -9.16 10.79 2.64
CA SER A 109 -9.39 10.26 3.98
C SER A 109 -10.87 10.19 4.39
N GLU A 110 -11.75 10.81 3.60
CA GLU A 110 -13.19 10.83 3.81
C GLU A 110 -13.83 9.87 2.81
N ARG A 111 -14.36 8.75 3.32
CA ARG A 111 -15.01 7.73 2.51
C ARG A 111 -16.14 8.39 1.69
N ILE A 112 -16.01 8.38 0.37
CA ILE A 112 -17.08 8.84 -0.52
C ILE A 112 -18.20 7.81 -0.46
N THR A 113 -19.20 8.04 0.40
CA THR A 113 -20.46 7.32 0.39
C THR A 113 -21.33 7.92 -0.70
N ASN A 114 -21.27 7.35 -1.90
CA ASN A 114 -22.37 7.42 -2.87
C ASN A 114 -23.44 6.39 -2.52
#